data_AF-A0A4D8Q361-F1
#
_entry.id   AF-A0A4D8Q361-F1
#
_cell.length_a   1.000
_cell.length_b   1.000
_cell.length_c   1.000
_cell.angle_alpha   90.00
_cell.angle_beta   90.00
_cell.angle_gamma   90.00
#
_symmetry.space_group_name_H-M   'P 1'
#
loop_
_entity.id
_entity.type
_entity.pdbx_description
1 polymer ?
#
loop_
_entity_poly.entity_id
_entity_poly.type
_entity_poly.pdbx_seq_one_letter_code
_entity_poly.pdbx_strand_id
1 'polypeptide(L)'
;MLAAEIEARALATIGAGLAPPPDLSPSQWAEAHRILDASAALHGRFSFDTTPYFRAPLEDLSTPSGIRTVVICAGAQLGKTELLLSAVLYWIANDPKPIMAVWPTVDVATRTRKSRPYWHRKLHATVIAPHGSRFSPVRISVQRFGDHVG
;
A
#
# COMPACT_ATOMS: atom_id res chain seq x y z
N MET A 1 14.90 36.70 25.33
CA MET A 1 13.48 36.40 25.00
C MET A 1 13.34 35.80 23.61
N LEU A 2 13.85 36.44 22.55
CA LEU A 2 13.81 35.92 21.17
C LEU A 2 14.53 34.56 20.97
N ALA A 3 15.67 34.34 21.62
CA ALA A 3 16.44 33.10 21.49
C ALA A 3 15.69 31.87 22.07
N ALA A 4 15.04 32.03 23.22
CA ALA A 4 14.26 30.97 23.86
C ALA A 4 13.04 30.56 23.02
N GLU A 5 12.45 31.52 22.30
CA GLU A 5 11.30 31.29 21.43
C GLU A 5 11.70 30.53 20.15
N ILE A 6 12.90 30.83 19.61
CA ILE A 6 13.49 30.09 18.48
C ILE A 6 13.85 28.67 18.90
N GLU A 7 14.46 28.48 20.07
CA GLU A 7 14.79 27.16 20.60
C GLU A 7 13.55 26.31 20.82
N ALA A 8 12.50 26.87 21.43
CA ALA A 8 11.22 26.18 21.62
C ALA A 8 10.60 25.75 20.28
N ARG A 9 10.66 26.61 19.26
CA ARG A 9 10.13 26.28 17.92
C ARG A 9 10.97 25.24 17.20
N ALA A 10 12.31 25.29 17.35
CA ALA A 10 13.22 24.30 16.78
C ALA A 10 13.01 22.93 17.43
N LEU A 11 12.93 22.87 18.76
CA LEU A 11 12.63 21.64 19.51
C LEU A 11 11.25 21.09 19.16
N ALA A 12 10.23 21.93 19.02
CA ALA A 12 8.90 21.49 18.61
C ALA A 12 8.89 20.92 17.18
N THR A 13 9.64 21.52 16.25
CA THR A 13 9.76 21.05 14.87
C THR A 13 10.54 19.74 14.77
N ILE A 14 11.64 19.64 15.51
CA ILE A 14 12.43 18.41 15.63
C ILE A 14 11.60 17.31 16.28
N GLY A 15 10.90 17.61 17.38
CA GLY A 15 10.00 16.68 18.06
C GLY A 15 8.86 16.20 17.17
N ALA A 16 8.27 17.07 16.35
CA ALA A 16 7.27 16.69 15.37
C ALA A 16 7.84 15.80 14.26
N GLY A 17 9.09 16.01 13.85
CA GLY A 17 9.79 15.16 12.87
C GLY A 17 10.26 13.82 13.43
N LEU A 18 10.44 13.71 14.74
CA LEU A 18 10.81 12.49 15.47
C LEU A 18 9.61 11.72 16.00
N ALA A 19 8.41 12.29 15.95
CA ALA A 19 7.19 11.61 16.37
C ALA A 19 6.99 10.38 15.48
N PRO A 20 6.71 9.20 16.07
CA PRO A 20 6.37 8.03 15.27
C PRO A 20 5.13 8.35 14.41
N PRO A 21 5.06 7.80 13.18
CA PRO A 21 3.89 8.00 12.33
C PRO A 21 2.62 7.61 13.11
N PRO A 22 1.50 8.32 12.90
CA PRO A 22 0.25 8.00 13.57
C PRO A 22 -0.13 6.55 13.30
N ASP A 23 -0.62 5.86 14.34
CA ASP A 23 -0.94 4.43 14.32
C ASP A 23 -2.25 4.20 13.56
N LEU A 24 -2.22 4.50 12.26
CA LEU A 24 -3.34 4.34 11.34
C LEU A 24 -3.34 2.91 10.83
N SER A 25 -4.52 2.34 10.91
CA SER A 25 -4.79 1.07 10.26
C SER A 25 -4.64 1.23 8.74
N PRO A 26 -4.26 0.17 7.99
CA PRO A 26 -4.11 0.23 6.55
C PRO A 26 -5.33 0.80 5.81
N SER A 27 -6.55 0.49 6.28
CA SER A 27 -7.77 1.05 5.69
C SER A 27 -7.95 2.53 6.01
N GLN A 28 -7.72 2.94 7.27
CA GLN A 28 -7.80 4.35 7.67
C GLN A 28 -6.79 5.22 6.93
N TRP A 29 -5.56 4.72 6.77
CA TRP A 29 -4.52 5.40 6.02
C TRP A 29 -4.95 5.63 4.57
N ALA A 30 -5.56 4.61 3.93
CA ALA A 30 -6.02 4.72 2.55
C ALA A 30 -7.16 5.73 2.39
N GLU A 31 -8.15 5.76 3.28
CA GLU A 31 -9.27 6.73 3.22
C GLU A 31 -8.84 8.18 3.51
N ALA A 32 -7.77 8.35 4.29
CA ALA A 32 -7.20 9.64 4.61
C ALA A 32 -6.34 10.21 3.47
N HIS A 33 -5.55 9.37 2.79
CA HIS A 33 -4.49 9.84 1.88
C HIS A 33 -4.73 9.53 0.40
N ARG A 34 -5.60 8.56 0.05
CA ARG A 34 -5.81 8.20 -1.35
C ARG A 34 -6.89 9.02 -2.02
N ILE A 35 -6.49 9.61 -3.15
CA ILE A 35 -7.36 10.29 -4.09
C ILE A 35 -7.26 9.53 -5.42
N LEU A 36 -8.41 9.12 -5.95
CA LEU A 36 -8.54 8.50 -7.26
C LEU A 36 -8.71 9.60 -8.30
N ASP A 37 -7.96 9.47 -9.40
CA ASP A 37 -8.00 10.38 -10.51
C ASP A 37 -9.26 10.17 -11.37
N ALA A 38 -9.51 11.10 -12.30
CA ALA A 38 -10.70 11.06 -13.15
C ALA A 38 -10.74 9.85 -14.10
N SER A 39 -9.63 9.09 -14.25
CA SER A 39 -9.60 7.85 -15.03
C SER A 39 -10.14 6.64 -14.27
N ALA A 40 -10.32 6.75 -12.95
CA ALA A 40 -10.89 5.69 -12.13
C ALA A 40 -12.42 5.64 -12.26
N ALA A 41 -12.98 4.44 -12.15
CA ALA A 41 -14.44 4.24 -12.19
C ALA A 41 -15.18 4.97 -11.06
N LEU A 42 -14.50 5.21 -9.94
CA LEU A 42 -14.94 6.04 -8.82
C LEU A 42 -13.90 7.14 -8.65
N HIS A 43 -14.27 8.38 -8.97
CA HIS A 43 -13.37 9.52 -8.89
C HIS A 43 -13.44 10.19 -7.50
N GLY A 44 -12.35 10.78 -7.04
CA GLY A 44 -12.30 11.54 -5.79
C GLY A 44 -11.72 10.75 -4.62
N ARG A 45 -12.14 11.06 -3.40
CA ARG A 45 -11.58 10.41 -2.20
C ARG A 45 -11.89 8.92 -2.20
N PHE A 46 -10.86 8.12 -1.98
CA PHE A 46 -11.03 6.67 -1.82
C PHE A 46 -11.84 6.41 -0.54
N SER A 47 -12.90 5.61 -0.66
CA SER A 47 -13.74 5.20 0.47
C SER A 47 -14.01 3.69 0.42
N PHE A 48 -13.92 3.03 1.58
CA PHE A 48 -14.33 1.63 1.72
C PHE A 48 -15.84 1.45 1.82
N ASP A 49 -16.64 2.52 1.93
CA ASP A 49 -18.11 2.39 1.90
C ASP A 49 -18.59 1.79 0.57
N THR A 50 -17.90 2.11 -0.53
CA THR A 50 -18.20 1.53 -1.85
C THR A 50 -17.59 0.14 -2.04
N THR A 51 -16.57 -0.22 -1.24
CA THR A 51 -15.86 -1.51 -1.34
C THR A 51 -15.61 -2.13 0.04
N PRO A 52 -16.66 -2.41 0.84
CA PRO A 52 -16.51 -2.76 2.26
C PRO A 52 -15.77 -4.09 2.48
N TYR A 53 -15.88 -5.00 1.52
CA TYR A 53 -15.20 -6.30 1.51
C TYR A 53 -13.67 -6.21 1.42
N PHE A 54 -13.11 -5.06 1.07
CA PHE A 54 -11.66 -4.84 1.01
C PHE A 54 -11.04 -4.35 2.32
N ARG A 55 -11.86 -3.93 3.29
CA ARG A 55 -11.35 -3.43 4.57
C ARG A 55 -10.61 -4.53 5.32
N ALA A 56 -11.27 -5.67 5.57
CA ALA A 56 -10.67 -6.76 6.35
C ALA A 56 -9.37 -7.32 5.73
N PRO A 57 -9.30 -7.67 4.42
CA PRO A 57 -8.05 -8.13 3.82
C PRO A 57 -6.91 -7.12 3.89
N LEU A 58 -7.21 -5.81 3.91
CA LEU A 58 -6.20 -4.76 4.03
C LEU A 58 -5.74 -4.59 5.49
N GLU A 59 -6.66 -4.69 6.45
CA GLU A 59 -6.35 -4.72 7.89
C GLU A 59 -5.49 -5.92 8.29
N ASP A 60 -5.76 -7.07 7.68
CA ASP A 60 -4.94 -8.28 7.86
C ASP A 60 -3.50 -8.08 7.38
N LEU A 61 -3.23 -7.09 6.53
CA LEU A 61 -1.87 -6.75 6.09
C LEU A 61 -1.16 -5.76 7.04
N SER A 62 -1.77 -5.38 8.16
CA SER A 62 -1.15 -4.50 9.15
C SER A 62 -0.04 -5.19 9.96
N THR A 63 0.90 -4.41 10.51
CA THR A 63 1.95 -4.95 11.40
C THR A 63 1.37 -5.70 12.62
N PRO A 64 0.32 -5.20 13.31
CA PRO A 64 -0.27 -5.87 14.47
C PRO A 64 -0.95 -7.22 14.16
N SER A 65 -1.40 -7.48 12.93
CA SER A 65 -2.14 -8.71 12.61
C SER A 65 -1.28 -9.98 12.71
N GLY A 66 0.04 -9.85 12.53
CA GLY A 66 0.96 -10.99 12.45
C GLY A 66 0.80 -11.84 11.19
N ILE A 67 -0.13 -11.51 10.28
CA ILE A 67 -0.42 -12.27 9.07
C ILE A 67 0.62 -11.95 8.00
N ARG A 68 1.25 -12.99 7.45
CA ARG A 68 2.29 -12.84 6.40
C ARG A 68 1.73 -12.92 4.98
N THR A 69 0.57 -13.54 4.81
CA THR A 69 0.01 -13.82 3.49
C THR A 69 -1.50 -13.76 3.53
N VAL A 70 -2.05 -12.89 2.68
CA VAL A 70 -3.48 -12.78 2.44
C VAL A 70 -3.76 -13.24 1.01
N VAL A 71 -4.67 -14.21 0.86
CA VAL A 71 -5.10 -14.74 -0.44
C VAL A 71 -6.55 -14.40 -0.65
N ILE A 72 -6.84 -13.70 -1.74
CA ILE A 72 -8.19 -13.21 -2.04
C ILE A 72 -8.70 -13.88 -3.30
N CYS A 73 -9.82 -14.58 -3.17
CA CYS A 73 -10.61 -15.04 -4.31
C CYS A 73 -11.67 -13.98 -4.60
N ALA A 74 -11.50 -13.25 -5.70
CA ALA A 74 -12.40 -12.16 -6.06
C ALA A 74 -12.81 -12.24 -7.53
N GLY A 75 -14.09 -11.94 -7.78
CA GLY A 75 -14.68 -11.84 -9.12
C GLY A 75 -14.04 -10.73 -9.98
N ALA A 76 -14.35 -10.70 -11.27
CA ALA A 76 -13.86 -9.68 -12.19
C ALA A 76 -14.32 -8.26 -11.79
N GLN A 77 -13.55 -7.23 -12.16
CA GLN A 77 -13.90 -5.80 -11.98
C GLN A 77 -14.18 -5.28 -10.56
N LEU A 78 -13.99 -6.09 -9.51
CA LEU A 78 -14.19 -5.66 -8.12
C LEU A 78 -13.15 -4.66 -7.57
N GLY A 79 -12.25 -4.09 -8.39
CA GLY A 79 -11.23 -3.16 -7.88
C GLY A 79 -10.01 -3.81 -7.18
N LYS A 80 -9.72 -5.08 -7.49
CA LYS A 80 -8.55 -5.82 -6.96
C LYS A 80 -7.22 -5.06 -7.06
N THR A 81 -7.05 -4.34 -8.16
CA THR A 81 -5.87 -3.50 -8.40
C THR A 81 -5.76 -2.38 -7.37
N GLU A 82 -6.87 -1.73 -7.01
CA GLU A 82 -6.86 -0.65 -6.03
C GLU A 82 -6.56 -1.15 -4.63
N LEU A 83 -7.05 -2.35 -4.26
CA LEU A 83 -6.67 -2.99 -3.01
C LEU A 83 -5.15 -3.23 -2.93
N LEU A 84 -4.56 -3.84 -3.97
CA LEU A 84 -3.12 -4.09 -4.01
C LEU A 84 -2.32 -2.79 -3.91
N LEU A 85 -2.74 -1.75 -4.63
CA LEU A 85 -2.08 -0.45 -4.60
C LEU A 85 -2.20 0.22 -3.23
N SER A 86 -3.36 0.16 -2.59
CA SER A 86 -3.56 0.70 -1.24
C SER A 86 -2.65 0.01 -0.23
N ALA A 87 -2.48 -1.31 -0.31
CA ALA A 87 -1.54 -2.06 0.53
C ALA A 87 -0.09 -1.59 0.31
N VAL A 88 0.35 -1.52 -0.95
CA VAL A 88 1.72 -1.10 -1.28
C VAL A 88 1.99 0.33 -0.84
N LEU A 89 1.04 1.25 -1.06
CA LEU A 89 1.18 2.65 -0.66
C LEU A 89 1.24 2.81 0.86
N TYR A 90 0.42 2.05 1.60
CA TYR A 90 0.48 2.02 3.06
C TYR A 90 1.89 1.62 3.55
N TRP A 91 2.46 0.56 3.00
CA TRP A 91 3.80 0.12 3.38
C TRP A 91 4.89 1.13 2.99
N ILE A 92 4.81 1.74 1.80
CA ILE A 92 5.78 2.77 1.39
C ILE A 92 5.75 3.99 2.33
N ALA A 93 4.57 4.36 2.82
CA ALA A 93 4.40 5.53 3.67
C ALA A 93 4.81 5.29 5.12
N ASN A 94 4.50 4.10 5.67
CA ASN A 94 4.72 3.81 7.09
C ASN A 94 6.04 3.09 7.37
N ASP A 95 6.45 2.16 6.51
CA ASP A 95 7.65 1.33 6.71
C ASP A 95 8.21 0.83 5.36
N PRO A 96 8.97 1.70 4.66
CA PRO A 96 9.41 1.44 3.30
C PRO A 96 10.41 0.27 3.26
N LYS A 97 9.95 -0.84 2.71
CA LYS A 97 10.73 -2.07 2.50
C LYS A 97 10.80 -2.43 1.02
N PRO A 98 11.71 -3.32 0.60
CA PRO A 98 11.67 -3.90 -0.74
C PRO A 98 10.32 -4.59 -0.96
N ILE A 99 9.52 -4.07 -1.90
CA ILE A 99 8.20 -4.60 -2.24
C ILE A 99 8.20 -5.04 -3.70
N MET A 100 7.74 -6.27 -3.95
CA MET A 100 7.58 -6.84 -5.28
C MET A 100 6.10 -6.99 -5.64
N ALA A 101 5.69 -6.34 -6.72
CA ALA A 101 4.35 -6.50 -7.28
C ALA A 101 4.40 -7.46 -8.47
N VAL A 102 3.64 -8.55 -8.40
CA VAL A 102 3.59 -9.59 -9.44
C VAL A 102 2.29 -9.52 -10.22
N TRP A 103 2.39 -9.58 -11.54
CA TRP A 103 1.25 -9.54 -12.44
C TRP A 103 1.13 -10.84 -13.26
N PRO A 104 -0.10 -11.22 -13.69
CA PRO A 104 -0.31 -12.45 -14.46
C PRO A 104 0.37 -12.45 -15.83
N THR A 105 0.48 -11.28 -16.47
CA THR A 105 1.08 -11.14 -17.81
C THR A 105 2.01 -9.93 -17.90
N VAL A 106 2.97 -10.01 -18.82
CA VAL A 106 3.96 -8.94 -19.09
C VAL A 106 3.28 -7.65 -19.57
N ASP A 107 2.21 -7.76 -20.36
CA ASP A 107 1.48 -6.60 -20.86
C ASP A 107 0.80 -5.83 -19.74
N VAL A 108 0.16 -6.55 -18.81
CA VAL A 108 -0.46 -5.92 -17.62
C VAL A 108 0.61 -5.28 -16.75
N ALA A 109 1.73 -5.97 -16.50
CA ALA A 109 2.84 -5.41 -15.73
C ALA A 109 3.38 -4.12 -16.36
N THR A 110 3.61 -4.15 -17.68
CA THR A 110 4.16 -3.03 -18.44
C THR A 110 3.19 -1.85 -18.48
N ARG A 111 1.89 -2.11 -18.67
CA ARG A 111 0.85 -1.07 -18.65
C ARG A 111 0.76 -0.41 -17.28
N THR A 112 0.73 -1.20 -16.21
CA THR A 112 0.70 -0.66 -14.83
C THR A 112 1.94 0.21 -14.58
N ARG A 113 3.13 -0.27 -14.95
CA ARG A 113 4.39 0.49 -14.84
C ARG A 113 4.34 1.82 -15.59
N LYS A 114 3.86 1.82 -16.84
CA LYS A 114 3.79 3.02 -17.71
C LYS A 114 2.76 4.03 -17.22
N SER A 115 1.60 3.57 -16.75
CA SER A 115 0.53 4.44 -16.23
C SER A 115 0.94 5.24 -14.99
N ARG A 116 2.04 4.83 -14.34
CA ARG A 116 2.44 5.26 -13.01
C ARG A 116 3.92 5.66 -13.00
N PRO A 117 4.26 6.81 -13.60
CA PRO A 117 5.63 7.21 -13.85
C PRO A 117 6.45 7.44 -12.58
N TYR A 118 5.90 7.52 -11.37
CA TYR A 118 6.70 7.62 -10.13
C TYR A 118 7.13 6.25 -9.56
N TRP A 119 6.57 5.16 -10.06
CA TRP A 119 6.70 3.83 -9.45
C TRP A 119 8.00 3.10 -9.86
N HIS A 120 8.64 3.53 -10.94
CA HIS A 120 9.86 2.90 -11.47
C HIS A 120 11.10 3.03 -10.56
N ARG A 121 11.11 3.95 -9.57
CA ARG A 121 12.26 4.14 -8.65
C ARG A 121 12.18 3.35 -7.35
N LYS A 122 10.99 2.89 -6.94
CA LYS A 122 10.78 2.30 -5.61
C LYS A 122 10.20 0.88 -5.61
N LEU A 123 9.72 0.37 -6.75
CA LEU A 123 9.07 -0.93 -6.83
C LEU A 123 9.64 -1.79 -7.95
N HIS A 124 10.10 -2.99 -7.60
CA HIS A 124 10.47 -4.01 -8.56
C HIS A 124 9.21 -4.78 -8.99
N ALA A 125 8.82 -4.67 -10.26
CA ALA A 125 7.72 -5.43 -10.82
C ALA A 125 8.27 -6.63 -11.59
N THR A 126 7.97 -7.85 -11.13
CA THR A 126 8.41 -9.09 -11.77
C THR A 126 7.21 -9.96 -12.10
N VAL A 127 7.27 -10.68 -13.22
CA VAL A 127 6.21 -11.56 -13.73
C VAL A 127 6.39 -12.96 -13.16
N ILE A 128 5.35 -13.55 -12.61
CA ILE A 128 5.27 -15.00 -12.34
C ILE A 128 3.89 -15.43 -12.84
N ALA A 129 3.86 -16.12 -13.97
CA ALA A 129 2.61 -16.59 -14.58
C ALA A 129 2.26 -17.98 -14.04
N PRO A 130 1.04 -18.20 -13.52
CA PRO A 130 0.40 -19.49 -13.64
C PRO A 130 -0.88 -19.40 -14.49
N HIS A 131 -1.08 -20.48 -15.24
CA HIS A 131 -2.08 -20.66 -16.29
C HIS A 131 -3.51 -20.85 -15.72
N GLY A 132 -4.51 -20.26 -16.39
CA GLY A 132 -5.77 -20.96 -16.67
C GLY A 132 -6.85 -21.09 -15.58
N SER A 133 -7.23 -20.04 -14.85
CA SER A 133 -8.49 -20.07 -14.08
C SER A 133 -9.31 -18.79 -14.21
N ARG A 134 -10.65 -18.94 -14.25
CA ARG A 134 -11.65 -17.85 -14.33
C ARG A 134 -11.62 -16.89 -13.12
N PHE A 135 -10.98 -17.32 -12.04
CA PHE A 135 -10.68 -16.53 -10.88
C PHE A 135 -9.18 -16.26 -10.87
N SER A 136 -8.76 -15.01 -10.86
CA SER A 136 -7.35 -14.67 -10.69
C SER A 136 -7.10 -14.44 -9.21
N PRO A 137 -6.51 -15.41 -8.47
CA PRO A 137 -6.21 -15.21 -7.06
C PRO A 137 -5.17 -14.10 -6.95
N VAL A 138 -5.49 -13.06 -6.17
CA VAL A 138 -4.50 -12.06 -5.79
C VAL A 138 -3.87 -12.53 -4.49
N ARG A 139 -2.58 -12.81 -4.56
CA ARG A 139 -1.77 -13.11 -3.37
C ARG A 139 -1.01 -11.84 -3.00
N ILE A 140 -1.21 -11.36 -1.79
CA ILE A 140 -0.38 -10.31 -1.20
C ILE A 140 0.45 -10.98 -0.12
N SER A 141 1.76 -11.05 -0.34
CA SER A 141 2.72 -11.58 0.62
C SER A 141 3.59 -10.44 1.12
N VAL A 142 3.61 -10.24 2.43
CA VAL A 142 4.52 -9.30 3.09
C VAL A 142 5.72 -10.12 3.56
N GLN A 143 6.86 -9.96 2.90
CA GLN A 143 8.09 -10.66 3.26
C GLN A 143 8.87 -9.79 4.26
N ARG A 144 8.95 -10.21 5.53
CA ARG A 144 9.93 -9.62 6.47
C ARG A 144 11.31 -10.11 6.05
N PHE A 145 12.18 -9.18 5.65
CA PHE A 145 13.61 -9.45 5.51
C PHE A 145 14.28 -8.99 6.80
N GLY A 146 14.89 -9.94 7.53
CA GLY A 146 15.58 -9.67 8.79
C GLY A 146 14.88 -10.25 10.01
N ASP A 147 15.07 -11.55 10.22
CA ASP A 147 15.25 -12.18 11.53
C ASP A 147 16.41 -13.19 11.35
N HIS A 148 17.60 -12.69 11.03
CA HIS A 148 18.84 -13.46 11.18
C HIS A 148 19.46 -13.05 12.52
N VAL A 149 18.93 -13.64 13.59
CA VAL A 149 19.66 -13.79 14.84
C VAL A 149 19.87 -15.29 15.03
N GLY A 150 21.10 -15.72 14.75
CA GLY A 150 21.65 -17.05 14.95
C GLY A 150 23.16 -16.90 15.01
#